data_AF-H8FRU6-F1
#
_entry.id   AF-H8FRU6-F1
#
_cell.length_a   1.000
_cell.length_b   1.000
_cell.length_c   1.000
_cell.angle_alpha   90.00
_cell.angle_beta   90.00
_cell.angle_gamma   90.00
#
_symmetry.space_group_name_H-M   'P 1'
#
loop_
_entity.id
_entity.type
_entity.pdbx_description
1 polymer ?
#
loop_
_entity_poly.entity_id
_entity_poly.type
_entity_poly.pdbx_seq_one_letter_code
_entity_poly.pdbx_strand_id
1 'polypeptide(L)'
;MRLGKDFDAAIARELRAAGVDDYKVERGGKHPRLVFGHAGRQFSYTLPGSPSDHRALLNMVHDLRGLLGLNLPRPPVPLPPDPPLDLGLIAIARQRVEANPPSLPTEKDLRLYELLDSVFEEVASLARRAQAADPAAWTHTHLERLERLVALGLAESDVAGRYRRLS
;
A
#
# COMPACT_ATOMS: atom_id res chain seq x y z
N MET A 1 24.09 -7.58 35.10
CA MET A 1 23.73 -6.51 34.13
C MET A 1 22.63 -5.66 34.73
N ARG A 2 22.84 -4.34 34.87
CA ARG A 2 21.75 -3.40 35.19
C ARG A 2 21.00 -3.14 33.88
N LEU A 3 19.68 -3.27 33.87
CA LEU A 3 18.87 -2.69 32.79
C LEU A 3 19.22 -1.19 32.74
N GLY A 4 19.42 -0.63 31.55
CA GLY A 4 19.59 0.82 31.44
C GLY A 4 18.35 1.52 31.99
N LYS A 5 18.51 2.66 32.67
CA LYS A 5 17.37 3.44 33.21
C LYS A 5 16.30 3.74 32.14
N ASP A 6 16.73 3.85 30.89
CA ASP A 6 15.87 4.10 29.73
C ASP A 6 14.94 2.92 29.42
N PHE A 7 15.38 1.68 29.66
CA PHE A 7 14.56 0.49 29.47
C PHE A 7 13.46 0.39 30.53
N ASP A 8 13.80 0.60 31.80
CA ASP A 8 12.82 0.57 32.90
C ASP A 8 11.76 1.67 32.71
N ALA A 9 12.18 2.88 32.32
CA ALA A 9 11.26 3.98 32.03
C ALA A 9 10.33 3.68 30.84
N ALA A 10 10.84 3.08 29.77
CA ALA A 10 10.05 2.70 28.61
C ALA A 10 9.04 1.59 28.94
N ILE A 11 9.45 0.55 29.67
CA ILE A 11 8.58 -0.56 30.09
C ILE A 11 7.44 -0.02 30.95
N ALA A 12 7.74 0.78 31.97
CA ALA A 12 6.73 1.35 32.86
C ALA A 12 5.74 2.24 32.10
N ARG A 13 6.21 3.00 31.10
CA ARG A 13 5.37 3.86 30.27
C ARG A 13 4.37 3.06 29.44
N GLU A 14 4.83 2.06 28.70
CA GLU A 14 3.94 1.28 27.81
C GLU A 14 2.97 0.39 28.61
N LEU A 15 3.42 -0.23 29.72
CA LEU A 15 2.54 -1.02 30.59
C LEU A 15 1.45 -0.16 31.24
N ARG A 16 1.81 1.03 31.74
CA ARG A 16 0.82 1.98 32.27
C ARG A 16 -0.15 2.47 31.21
N ALA A 17 0.31 2.70 29.97
CA ALA A 17 -0.56 3.08 28.86
C ALA A 17 -1.61 2.00 28.53
N ALA A 18 -1.31 0.73 28.84
CA ALA A 18 -2.21 -0.41 28.70
C ALA A 18 -2.98 -0.76 29.99
N GLY A 19 -2.84 0.02 31.07
CA GLY A 19 -3.49 -0.23 32.36
C GLY A 19 -2.93 -1.43 33.14
N VAL A 20 -1.67 -1.79 32.91
CA VAL A 20 -0.99 -2.88 33.62
C VAL A 20 -0.09 -2.31 34.71
N ASP A 21 -0.53 -2.45 35.96
CA ASP A 21 0.22 -1.96 37.13
C ASP A 21 1.05 -3.06 37.82
N ASP A 22 0.69 -4.33 37.63
CA ASP A 22 1.37 -5.48 38.23
C ASP A 22 2.25 -6.20 37.20
N TYR A 23 3.56 -5.95 37.27
CA TYR A 23 4.57 -6.59 36.44
C TYR A 23 5.80 -6.96 37.25
N LYS A 24 6.43 -8.08 36.89
CA LYS A 24 7.62 -8.61 37.55
C LYS A 24 8.73 -8.81 36.54
N VAL A 25 9.95 -8.39 36.88
CA VAL A 25 11.14 -8.66 36.08
C VAL A 25 11.91 -9.81 36.71
N GLU A 26 11.92 -10.96 36.04
CA GLU A 26 12.66 -12.16 36.46
C GLU A 26 14.07 -12.17 35.86
N ARG A 27 15.07 -12.36 36.73
CA ARG A 27 16.50 -12.35 36.35
C ARG A 27 17.09 -13.73 36.61
N GLY A 28 16.89 -14.65 35.66
CA GLY A 28 17.32 -16.06 35.79
C GLY A 28 18.35 -16.54 34.74
N GLY A 29 18.70 -15.73 33.75
CA GLY A 29 19.61 -16.14 32.65
C GLY A 29 20.33 -14.98 31.97
N LYS A 30 20.86 -15.22 30.76
CA LYS A 30 21.61 -14.22 29.96
C LYS A 30 20.80 -12.96 29.63
N HIS A 31 19.47 -13.08 29.58
CA HIS A 31 18.52 -12.00 29.32
C HIS A 31 17.47 -11.95 30.44
N PRO A 32 17.16 -10.76 31.00
CA PRO A 32 16.06 -10.61 31.94
C PRO A 32 14.72 -10.86 31.23
N ARG A 33 13.70 -11.32 31.97
CA ARG A 33 12.34 -11.52 31.45
C ARG A 33 11.37 -10.64 32.18
N LEU A 34 10.45 -10.02 31.45
CA LEU A 34 9.33 -9.26 31.96
C LEU A 34 8.08 -10.16 31.94
N VAL A 35 7.46 -10.36 33.09
CA VAL A 35 6.23 -11.14 33.26
C VAL A 35 5.14 -10.20 33.75
N PHE A 36 3.99 -10.18 33.08
CA PHE A 36 2.88 -9.30 33.44
C PHE A 36 1.53 -9.92 33.06
N GLY A 37 0.47 -9.53 33.77
CA GLY A 37 -0.90 -9.90 33.43
C GLY A 37 -1.57 -8.81 32.59
N HIS A 38 -2.19 -9.17 31.47
CA HIS A 38 -2.98 -8.24 30.67
C HIS A 38 -4.17 -8.97 30.02
N ALA A 39 -5.35 -8.35 30.03
CA ALA A 39 -6.59 -8.93 29.47
C ALA A 39 -6.88 -10.38 29.91
N GLY A 40 -6.62 -10.71 31.18
CA GLY A 40 -6.84 -12.05 31.74
C GLY A 40 -5.81 -13.12 31.32
N ARG A 41 -4.73 -12.75 30.64
CA ARG A 41 -3.64 -13.64 30.22
C ARG A 41 -2.31 -13.21 30.83
N GLN A 42 -1.46 -14.17 31.19
CA GLN A 42 -0.07 -13.91 31.56
C GLN A 42 0.79 -13.84 30.30
N PHE A 43 1.59 -12.79 30.19
CA PHE A 43 2.59 -12.60 29.15
C PHE A 43 3.99 -12.67 29.75
N SER A 44 4.91 -13.26 28.99
CA SER A 44 6.34 -13.32 29.32
C SER A 44 7.14 -12.83 28.12
N TYR A 45 7.88 -11.73 28.31
CA TYR A 45 8.69 -11.09 27.28
C TYR A 45 10.17 -11.10 27.68
N THR A 46 11.05 -11.49 26.76
CA THR A 46 12.50 -11.51 27.03
C THR A 46 13.11 -10.16 26.69
N LEU A 47 13.65 -9.47 27.70
CA LEU A 47 14.25 -8.16 27.56
C LEU A 47 15.63 -8.26 26.89
N PRO A 48 15.97 -7.33 25.99
CA PRO A 48 17.29 -7.30 25.37
C PRO A 48 18.38 -7.08 26.44
N GLY A 49 19.45 -7.87 26.36
CA GLY A 49 20.50 -7.87 27.38
C GLY A 49 21.55 -6.77 27.20
N SER A 50 21.63 -6.13 26.04
CA SER A 50 22.68 -5.16 25.73
C SER A 50 22.14 -3.72 25.72
N PRO A 51 22.60 -2.85 26.63
CA PRO A 51 22.25 -1.43 26.63
C PRO A 51 22.87 -0.63 25.47
N SER A 52 23.79 -1.22 24.69
CA SER A 52 24.58 -0.50 23.68
C SER A 52 23.92 -0.42 22.29
N ASP A 53 22.75 -1.03 22.09
CA ASP A 53 22.03 -0.99 20.82
C ASP A 53 20.78 -0.10 20.95
N HIS A 54 20.83 1.10 20.37
CA HIS A 54 19.70 2.03 20.33
C HIS A 54 18.46 1.44 19.64
N ARG A 55 18.65 0.46 18.74
CA ARG A 55 17.54 -0.23 18.06
C ARG A 55 16.84 -1.23 18.97
N ALA A 56 17.55 -1.79 19.96
CA ALA A 56 16.98 -2.76 20.88
C ALA A 56 15.85 -2.16 21.74
N LEU A 57 15.97 -0.88 22.13
CA LEU A 57 14.91 -0.17 22.85
C LEU A 57 13.66 0.05 21.97
N LEU A 58 13.85 0.47 20.72
CA LEU A 58 12.75 0.72 19.78
C LEU A 58 11.99 -0.57 19.44
N ASN A 59 12.72 -1.66 19.21
CA ASN A 59 12.13 -2.98 18.95
C ASN A 59 11.34 -3.47 20.17
N MET A 60 11.89 -3.34 21.38
CA MET A 60 11.19 -3.70 22.61
C MET A 60 9.88 -2.92 22.79
N VAL A 61 9.92 -1.60 22.59
CA VAL A 61 8.71 -0.77 22.71
C VAL A 61 7.66 -1.19 21.67
N HIS A 62 8.08 -1.45 20.43
CA HIS A 62 7.18 -1.93 19.38
C HIS A 62 6.53 -3.29 19.72
N ASP A 63 7.33 -4.23 20.20
CA ASP A 63 6.86 -5.57 20.61
C ASP A 63 5.89 -5.49 21.78
N LEU A 64 6.21 -4.70 22.82
CA LEU A 64 5.34 -4.50 23.98
C LEU A 64 4.01 -3.88 23.59
N ARG A 65 4.02 -2.88 22.71
CA ARG A 65 2.76 -2.29 22.20
C ARG A 65 1.93 -3.30 21.41
N GLY A 66 2.58 -4.22 20.70
CA GLY A 66 1.90 -5.33 20.03
C GLY A 66 1.22 -6.28 21.01
N LEU A 67 1.95 -6.72 22.04
CA LEU A 67 1.43 -7.61 23.09
C LEU A 67 0.30 -6.99 23.91
N LEU A 68 0.36 -5.68 24.12
CA LEU A 68 -0.62 -4.90 24.88
C LEU A 68 -1.80 -4.41 24.02
N GLY A 69 -1.86 -4.77 22.73
CA GLY A 69 -2.91 -4.29 21.83
C GLY A 69 -2.91 -2.78 21.58
N LEU A 70 -1.82 -2.08 21.93
CA LEU A 70 -1.62 -0.64 21.70
C LEU A 70 -1.14 -0.33 20.27
N ASN A 71 -0.75 -1.37 19.52
CA ASN A 71 -0.59 -1.28 18.07
C ASN A 71 -1.96 -1.37 17.41
N LEU A 72 -2.65 -0.23 17.32
CA LEU A 72 -3.75 -0.10 16.37
C LEU A 72 -3.21 -0.49 14.99
N PRO A 73 -3.99 -1.25 14.17
CA PRO A 73 -3.58 -1.51 12.80
C PRO A 73 -3.29 -0.16 12.16
N ARG A 74 -2.08 -0.01 11.60
CA ARG A 74 -1.75 1.17 10.81
C ARG A 74 -2.88 1.28 9.79
N PRO A 75 -3.64 2.38 9.74
CA PRO A 75 -4.62 2.54 8.69
C PRO A 75 -3.89 2.29 7.37
N PRO A 76 -4.47 1.52 6.43
CA PRO A 76 -3.83 1.29 5.14
C PRO A 76 -3.40 2.66 4.62
N VAL A 77 -2.12 2.79 4.27
CA VAL A 77 -1.63 4.02 3.65
C VAL A 77 -2.55 4.23 2.44
N PRO A 78 -3.33 5.32 2.37
CA PRO A 78 -4.13 5.58 1.19
C PRO A 78 -3.17 5.53 0.01
N LEU A 79 -3.48 4.72 -1.00
CA LEU A 79 -2.73 4.81 -2.25
C LEU A 79 -2.72 6.29 -2.64
N PRO A 80 -1.56 6.86 -3.03
CA PRO A 80 -1.54 8.23 -3.53
C PRO A 80 -2.65 8.35 -4.58
N PRO A 81 -3.43 9.44 -4.56
CA PRO A 81 -4.50 9.64 -5.53
C PRO A 81 -3.91 9.46 -6.94
N ASP A 82 -4.67 8.79 -7.81
CA ASP A 82 -4.23 8.58 -9.18
C ASP A 82 -3.82 9.94 -9.77
N PRO A 83 -2.65 10.04 -10.44
CA PRO A 83 -2.27 11.29 -11.07
C PRO A 83 -3.40 11.69 -12.01
N PRO A 84 -3.80 12.98 -12.02
CA PRO A 84 -4.90 13.42 -12.86
C PRO A 84 -4.59 13.07 -14.31
N LEU A 85 -5.56 12.46 -14.99
CA LEU A 85 -5.44 12.14 -16.40
C LEU A 85 -5.27 13.45 -17.18
N ASP A 86 -4.16 13.57 -17.91
CA ASP A 86 -3.95 14.73 -18.77
C ASP A 86 -4.87 14.62 -20.00
N LEU A 87 -6.02 15.30 -19.92
CA LEU A 87 -7.00 15.38 -21.00
C LEU A 87 -6.40 15.97 -22.29
N GLY A 88 -5.32 16.75 -22.20
CA GLY A 88 -4.58 17.24 -23.36
C GLY A 88 -3.94 16.11 -24.15
N LEU A 89 -3.46 15.05 -23.49
CA LEU A 89 -2.90 13.89 -24.17
C LEU A 89 -3.96 13.06 -24.88
N ILE A 90 -5.16 12.95 -24.31
CA ILE A 90 -6.29 12.32 -24.99
C ILE A 90 -6.63 13.08 -26.26
N ALA A 91 -6.70 14.42 -26.19
CA ALA A 91 -6.97 15.24 -27.37
C ALA A 91 -5.90 15.07 -28.46
N ILE A 92 -4.62 15.01 -28.09
CA ILE A 92 -3.52 14.75 -29.03
C ILE A 92 -3.64 13.34 -29.64
N ALA A 93 -3.93 12.33 -28.83
CA ALA A 93 -4.12 10.95 -29.29
C ALA A 93 -5.29 10.87 -30.28
N ARG A 94 -6.43 11.49 -29.96
CA ARG A 94 -7.59 11.59 -30.85
C ARG A 94 -7.25 12.23 -32.19
N GLN A 95 -6.57 13.37 -32.17
CA GLN A 95 -6.14 14.05 -33.40
C GLN A 95 -5.23 13.17 -34.27
N ARG A 96 -4.30 12.42 -33.65
CA ARG A 96 -3.41 11.51 -34.38
C ARG A 96 -4.16 10.33 -35.00
N VAL A 97 -5.09 9.75 -34.26
CA VAL A 97 -5.92 8.64 -34.74
C VAL A 97 -6.87 9.11 -35.84
N GLU A 98 -7.45 10.30 -35.71
CA GLU A 98 -8.31 10.90 -36.75
C GLU A 98 -7.51 11.22 -38.02
N ALA A 99 -6.28 11.74 -37.88
CA ALA A 99 -5.39 12.02 -39.01
C ALA A 99 -4.90 10.75 -39.72
N ASN A 100 -4.82 9.62 -39.01
CA ASN A 100 -4.40 8.33 -39.55
C ASN A 100 -5.27 7.19 -38.99
N PRO A 101 -6.50 7.02 -39.52
CA PRO A 101 -7.48 6.11 -38.96
C PRO A 101 -7.04 4.65 -39.13
N PRO A 102 -7.07 3.84 -38.05
CA PRO A 102 -6.77 2.42 -38.14
C PRO A 102 -7.85 1.69 -38.94
N SER A 103 -7.43 0.79 -39.83
CA SER A 103 -8.36 -0.10 -40.55
C SER A 103 -8.57 -1.43 -39.83
N LEU A 104 -7.58 -1.88 -39.06
CA LEU A 104 -7.59 -3.15 -38.32
C LEU A 104 -6.89 -2.99 -36.96
N PRO A 105 -7.30 -3.76 -35.93
CA PRO A 105 -6.61 -3.78 -34.65
C PRO A 105 -5.27 -4.53 -34.77
N THR A 106 -4.25 -4.01 -34.10
CA THR A 106 -2.98 -4.73 -33.92
C THR A 106 -3.06 -5.69 -32.74
N GLU A 107 -2.13 -6.64 -32.62
CA GLU A 107 -2.06 -7.54 -31.45
C GLU A 107 -1.99 -6.78 -30.12
N LYS A 108 -1.32 -5.62 -30.10
CA LYS A 108 -1.22 -4.78 -28.90
C LYS A 108 -2.56 -4.11 -28.58
N ASP A 109 -3.32 -3.72 -29.60
CA ASP A 109 -4.66 -3.17 -29.43
C ASP A 109 -5.59 -4.25 -28.86
N LEU A 110 -5.52 -5.48 -29.38
CA LEU A 110 -6.30 -6.61 -28.87
C LEU A 110 -5.96 -6.99 -27.43
N ARG A 111 -4.68 -6.99 -27.05
CA ARG A 111 -4.29 -7.21 -25.64
C ARG A 111 -4.87 -6.17 -24.70
N LEU A 112 -4.95 -4.92 -25.15
CA LEU A 112 -5.54 -3.84 -24.37
C LEU A 112 -7.07 -3.94 -24.33
N TYR A 113 -7.69 -4.37 -25.43
CA TYR A 113 -9.11 -4.65 -25.52
C TYR A 113 -9.56 -5.74 -24.54
N GLU A 114 -8.76 -6.80 -24.34
CA GLU A 114 -9.06 -7.83 -23.33
C GLU A 114 -8.93 -7.34 -21.88
N LEU A 115 -8.29 -6.20 -21.63
CA LEU A 115 -8.25 -5.58 -20.30
C LEU A 115 -9.49 -4.71 -20.02
N LEU A 116 -10.21 -4.28 -21.07
CA LEU A 116 -11.40 -3.45 -20.96
C LEU A 116 -12.62 -4.29 -20.56
N ASP A 117 -13.43 -3.73 -19.67
CA ASP A 117 -14.74 -4.28 -19.29
C ASP A 117 -15.87 -3.47 -19.97
N SER A 118 -17.09 -3.96 -19.83
CA SER A 118 -18.35 -3.32 -20.23
C SER A 118 -18.68 -2.02 -19.45
N VAL A 119 -17.98 -1.79 -18.33
CA VAL A 119 -18.14 -0.60 -17.48
C VAL A 119 -17.12 0.46 -17.89
N PHE A 120 -17.49 1.75 -17.80
CA PHE A 120 -16.56 2.85 -18.01
C PHE A 120 -15.49 2.88 -16.91
N GLU A 121 -14.24 2.74 -17.32
CA GLU A 121 -13.09 2.74 -16.43
C GLU A 121 -12.07 3.81 -16.82
N GLU A 122 -11.44 4.41 -15.82
CA GLU A 122 -10.31 5.32 -16.03
C GLU A 122 -9.05 4.55 -16.46
N VAL A 123 -8.23 5.18 -17.31
CA VAL A 123 -6.98 4.57 -17.81
C VAL A 123 -6.02 4.18 -16.66
N ALA A 124 -6.00 4.95 -15.57
CA ALA A 124 -5.21 4.63 -14.38
C ALA A 124 -5.64 3.31 -13.72
N SER A 125 -6.94 2.99 -13.72
CA SER A 125 -7.46 1.72 -13.22
C SER A 125 -7.05 0.55 -14.11
N LEU A 126 -7.01 0.74 -15.43
CA LEU A 126 -6.48 -0.25 -16.36
C LEU A 126 -4.98 -0.49 -16.13
N ALA A 127 -4.20 0.57 -15.89
CA ALA A 127 -2.77 0.47 -15.58
C ALA A 127 -2.51 -0.35 -14.30
N ARG A 128 -3.34 -0.16 -13.26
CA ARG A 128 -3.27 -0.96 -12.03
C ARG A 128 -3.61 -2.42 -12.26
N ARG A 129 -4.65 -2.72 -13.03
CA ARG A 129 -5.04 -4.10 -13.38
C ARG A 129 -3.93 -4.80 -14.17
N ALA A 130 -3.24 -4.05 -15.04
CA ALA A 130 -2.07 -4.50 -15.77
C ALA A 130 -0.79 -4.61 -14.89
N GLN A 131 -0.87 -4.28 -13.60
CA GLN A 131 0.27 -4.25 -12.66
C GLN A 131 1.45 -3.43 -13.19
N ALA A 132 1.17 -2.29 -13.83
CA ALA A 132 2.20 -1.42 -14.37
C ALA A 132 3.11 -0.87 -13.25
N ALA A 133 4.42 -0.99 -13.44
CA ALA A 133 5.41 -0.42 -12.52
C ALA A 133 5.33 1.13 -12.46
N ASP A 134 4.95 1.76 -13.56
CA ASP A 134 4.70 3.19 -13.68
C ASP A 134 3.36 3.43 -14.39
N PRO A 135 2.28 3.71 -13.64
CA PRO A 135 0.95 3.96 -14.19
C PRO A 135 0.89 5.18 -15.13
N ALA A 136 1.72 6.20 -14.90
CA ALA A 136 1.72 7.41 -15.72
C ALA A 136 2.32 7.11 -17.10
N ALA A 137 3.53 6.53 -17.13
CA ALA A 137 4.16 6.12 -18.39
C ALA A 137 3.33 5.09 -19.16
N TRP A 138 2.68 4.16 -18.44
CA TRP A 138 1.77 3.19 -19.04
C TRP A 138 0.57 3.87 -19.70
N THR A 139 -0.07 4.81 -19.00
CA THR A 139 -1.21 5.59 -19.51
C THR A 139 -0.83 6.31 -20.81
N HIS A 140 0.28 7.07 -20.81
CA HIS A 140 0.76 7.78 -22.00
C HIS A 140 0.99 6.84 -23.20
N THR A 141 1.53 5.65 -22.94
CA THR A 141 1.83 4.68 -23.99
C THR A 141 0.58 4.02 -24.57
N HIS A 142 -0.48 3.85 -23.77
CA HIS A 142 -1.67 3.09 -24.15
C HIS A 142 -2.86 3.96 -24.56
N LEU A 143 -2.83 5.27 -24.27
CA LEU A 143 -3.88 6.21 -24.68
C LEU A 143 -4.18 6.18 -26.19
N GLU A 144 -3.14 6.25 -27.03
CA GLU A 144 -3.34 6.18 -28.49
C GLU A 144 -3.97 4.85 -28.92
N ARG A 145 -3.68 3.75 -28.22
CA ARG A 145 -4.27 2.44 -28.51
C ARG A 145 -5.73 2.35 -28.09
N LEU A 146 -6.10 2.98 -26.97
CA LEU A 146 -7.49 3.08 -26.55
C LEU A 146 -8.31 3.88 -27.57
N GLU A 147 -7.79 5.02 -28.04
CA GLU A 147 -8.45 5.80 -29.09
C GLU A 147 -8.52 5.06 -30.43
N ARG A 148 -7.52 4.24 -30.77
CA ARG A 148 -7.58 3.34 -31.93
C ARG A 148 -8.71 2.32 -31.80
N LEU A 149 -8.91 1.71 -30.62
CA LEU A 149 -10.02 0.79 -30.38
C LEU A 149 -11.38 1.49 -30.50
N VAL A 150 -11.47 2.74 -30.05
CA VAL A 150 -12.68 3.57 -30.22
C VAL A 150 -12.94 3.84 -31.70
N ALA A 151 -11.92 4.25 -32.47
CA ALA A 151 -12.04 4.50 -33.91
C ALA A 151 -12.43 3.23 -34.71
N LEU A 152 -12.01 2.05 -34.24
CA LEU A 152 -12.40 0.76 -34.82
C LEU A 152 -13.80 0.29 -34.40
N GLY A 153 -14.50 1.03 -33.54
CA GLY A 153 -15.81 0.64 -33.02
C GLY A 153 -15.78 -0.53 -32.04
N LEU A 154 -14.61 -0.86 -31.48
CA LEU A 154 -14.44 -1.94 -30.50
C LEU A 154 -14.57 -1.42 -29.06
N ALA A 155 -14.39 -0.13 -28.85
CA ALA A 155 -14.51 0.50 -27.53
C ALA A 155 -15.28 1.81 -27.64
N GLU A 156 -15.69 2.34 -26.49
CA GLU A 156 -16.30 3.66 -26.38
C GLU A 156 -15.54 4.46 -25.33
N SER A 157 -15.41 5.78 -25.55
CA SER A 157 -14.85 6.71 -24.57
C SER A 157 -15.81 7.84 -24.23
N ASP A 158 -15.69 8.39 -23.03
CA ASP A 158 -16.49 9.54 -22.58
C ASP A 158 -15.67 10.84 -22.50
N VAL A 159 -16.34 11.92 -22.07
CA VAL A 159 -15.72 13.25 -21.89
C VAL A 159 -14.71 13.30 -20.74
N ALA A 160 -14.74 12.33 -19.83
CA ALA A 160 -13.82 12.23 -18.70
C ALA A 160 -12.58 11.38 -19.05
N GLY A 161 -12.48 10.85 -20.27
CA GLY A 161 -11.36 9.97 -20.65
C GLY A 161 -11.46 8.57 -20.06
N ARG A 162 -12.68 8.10 -19.78
CA ARG A 162 -12.96 6.73 -19.38
C ARG A 162 -13.29 5.90 -20.61
N TYR A 163 -12.93 4.62 -20.57
CA TYR A 163 -13.11 3.69 -21.68
C TYR A 163 -13.91 2.47 -21.24
N ARG A 164 -14.71 1.93 -22.17
CA ARG A 164 -15.36 0.63 -22.01
C ARG A 164 -15.29 -0.17 -23.31
N ARG A 165 -15.38 -1.48 -23.17
CA ARG A 165 -15.51 -2.45 -24.27
C ARG A 165 -16.92 -2.39 -24.87
N LEU A 166 -17.01 -2.37 -26.20
CA LEU A 166 -18.26 -2.64 -26.93
C LEU A 166 -18.31 -4.14 -27.22
N SER A 167 -19.40 -4.79 -26.81
CA SER A 167 -19.59 -6.24 -26.86
C SER A 167 -20.02 -6.71 -28.24
#